data_AF-A0A938I403-F1
#
_entry.id   AF-A0A938I403-F1
#
_cell.length_a   1.000
_cell.length_b   1.000
_cell.length_c   1.000
_cell.angle_alpha   90.00
_cell.angle_beta   90.00
_cell.angle_gamma   90.00
#
_symmetry.space_group_name_H-M   'P 1'
#
loop_
_entity.id
_entity.type
_entity.pdbx_description
1 polymer ?
#
loop_
_entity_poly.entity_id
_entity_poly.type
_entity_poly.pdbx_seq_one_letter_code
_entity_poly.pdbx_strand_id
1 'polypeptide(L)'
;MSQHHLPIEHFLTKLNTEEQDRSAGKKEIRPEWLTHFIDSIADLFDPLIGVARVGFDCNFVEGSWVVGLYLGSYEIVGGRHDGEARHINFEFDLQQLMAHFSKVSELVWSAFPSPRDTRSSWARSYVTIAGVVAEQSVRLQVFSVPPVHADVGMRRYPDGRFEPA
;
A
#
# COMPACT_ATOMS: atom_id res chain seq x y z
N MET A 1 0.25 -15.14 -23.49
CA MET A 1 0.10 -15.45 -22.05
C MET A 1 -0.19 -14.14 -21.35
N SER A 2 -1.38 -14.01 -20.77
CA SER A 2 -1.94 -12.73 -20.33
C SER A 2 -1.33 -12.33 -18.98
N GLN A 3 -0.24 -11.57 -19.00
CA GLN A 3 0.34 -10.96 -17.79
C GLN A 3 -0.66 -9.93 -17.25
N HIS A 4 -1.30 -10.23 -16.12
CA HIS A 4 -2.18 -9.30 -15.43
C HIS A 4 -1.35 -8.15 -14.84
N HIS A 5 -1.14 -7.11 -15.65
CA HIS A 5 -0.52 -5.82 -15.28
C HIS A 5 -1.50 -4.86 -14.59
N LEU A 6 -2.67 -5.35 -14.15
CA LEU A 6 -3.64 -4.50 -13.47
C LEU A 6 -3.14 -4.22 -12.03
N PRO A 7 -3.12 -2.95 -11.59
CA PRO A 7 -2.92 -2.62 -10.19
C PRO A 7 -3.87 -3.45 -9.31
N ILE A 8 -3.38 -3.88 -8.14
CA ILE A 8 -4.15 -4.65 -7.15
C ILE A 8 -5.48 -3.96 -6.83
N GLU A 9 -5.52 -2.63 -6.92
CA GLU A 9 -6.73 -1.82 -6.82
C GLU A 9 -7.89 -2.29 -7.71
N HIS A 10 -7.64 -2.71 -8.95
CA HIS A 10 -8.71 -3.23 -9.81
C HIS A 10 -9.27 -4.56 -9.31
N PHE A 11 -8.48 -5.31 -8.53
CA PHE A 11 -8.95 -6.49 -7.81
C PHE A 11 -9.67 -6.07 -6.52
N LEU A 12 -9.12 -5.15 -5.74
CA LEU A 12 -9.71 -4.66 -4.48
C LEU A 12 -11.07 -4.00 -4.69
N THR A 13 -11.22 -3.13 -5.69
CA THR A 13 -12.48 -2.44 -6.00
C THR A 13 -13.55 -3.41 -6.51
N LYS A 14 -13.16 -4.46 -7.24
CA LYS A 14 -14.10 -5.50 -7.70
C LYS A 14 -14.53 -6.42 -6.56
N LEU A 15 -13.60 -6.86 -5.72
CA LEU A 15 -13.89 -7.66 -4.53
C LEU A 15 -14.78 -6.90 -3.56
N ASN A 16 -14.51 -5.62 -3.31
CA ASN A 16 -15.38 -4.78 -2.48
C ASN A 16 -16.83 -4.72 -3.01
N THR A 17 -17.05 -4.77 -4.32
CA THR A 17 -18.40 -4.72 -4.92
C THR A 17 -19.12 -6.08 -4.86
N GLU A 18 -18.39 -7.20 -4.97
CA GLU A 18 -18.95 -8.56 -4.96
C GLU A 18 -19.04 -9.17 -3.54
N GLU A 19 -18.17 -8.73 -2.64
CA GLU A 19 -18.09 -9.21 -1.25
C GLU A 19 -18.85 -8.33 -0.27
N GLN A 20 -19.10 -7.03 -0.52
CA GLN A 20 -19.96 -6.22 0.37
C GLN A 20 -21.37 -6.82 0.54
N ASP A 21 -21.86 -7.57 -0.46
CA ASP A 21 -23.13 -8.31 -0.38
C ASP A 21 -23.02 -9.66 0.38
N ARG A 22 -21.81 -10.14 0.72
CA ARG A 22 -21.56 -11.46 1.33
C ARG A 22 -20.76 -11.47 2.63
N SER A 23 -19.98 -10.43 2.94
CA SER A 23 -18.93 -10.50 3.98
C SER A 23 -19.16 -9.62 5.22
N ALA A 24 -20.35 -9.04 5.41
CA ALA A 24 -20.74 -8.28 6.61
C ALA A 24 -20.70 -9.07 7.96
N GLY A 25 -20.10 -10.28 8.00
CA GLY A 25 -19.93 -11.08 9.21
C GLY A 25 -18.73 -12.02 9.26
N LYS A 26 -17.81 -12.02 8.27
CA LYS A 26 -16.67 -12.95 8.27
C LYS A 26 -15.37 -12.19 8.56
N LYS A 27 -14.92 -12.21 9.82
CA LYS A 27 -13.56 -11.78 10.20
C LYS A 27 -12.59 -12.64 9.40
N GLU A 28 -11.94 -12.08 8.38
CA GLU A 28 -10.89 -12.79 7.68
C GLU A 28 -9.74 -13.05 8.67
N ILE A 29 -9.54 -14.32 9.01
CA ILE A 29 -8.47 -14.75 9.89
C ILE A 29 -7.19 -14.70 9.07
N ARG A 30 -6.54 -13.53 9.05
CA ARG A 30 -5.22 -13.38 8.46
C ARG A 30 -4.21 -14.22 9.26
N PRO A 31 -3.37 -15.04 8.61
CA PRO A 31 -2.34 -15.78 9.29
C PRO A 31 -1.35 -14.86 10.02
N GLU A 32 -0.83 -15.32 11.15
CA GLU A 32 0.12 -14.55 11.95
C GLU A 32 1.40 -14.22 11.15
N TRP A 33 1.91 -15.18 10.37
CA TRP A 33 3.11 -14.99 9.54
C TRP A 33 2.94 -13.81 8.56
N LEU A 34 1.73 -13.58 8.05
CA LEU A 34 1.46 -12.51 7.10
C LEU A 34 1.45 -11.15 7.79
N THR A 35 0.95 -11.11 9.03
CA THR A 35 1.01 -9.89 9.84
C THR A 35 2.45 -9.51 10.14
N HIS A 36 3.26 -10.48 10.62
CA HIS A 36 4.69 -10.27 10.84
C HIS A 36 5.44 -9.85 9.57
N PHE A 37 5.10 -10.45 8.42
CA PHE A 37 5.66 -10.06 7.13
C PHE A 37 5.34 -8.60 6.80
N ILE A 38 4.06 -8.20 6.89
CA ILE A 38 3.60 -6.83 6.61
C ILE A 38 4.26 -5.82 7.56
N ASP A 39 4.31 -6.12 8.85
CA ASP A 39 4.93 -5.25 9.85
C ASP A 39 6.42 -5.06 9.56
N SER A 40 7.13 -6.15 9.22
CA SER A 40 8.56 -6.08 8.90
C SER A 40 8.87 -5.25 7.65
N ILE A 41 8.04 -5.36 6.60
CA ILE A 41 8.25 -4.57 5.37
C ILE A 41 7.73 -3.13 5.50
N ALA A 42 6.83 -2.85 6.43
CA ALA A 42 6.38 -1.49 6.73
C ALA A 42 7.53 -0.65 7.31
N ASP A 43 8.41 -1.25 8.09
CA ASP A 43 9.61 -0.61 8.64
C ASP A 43 10.65 -0.25 7.56
N LEU A 44 10.48 -0.72 6.31
CA LEU A 44 11.36 -0.37 5.19
C LEU A 44 11.03 0.96 4.53
N PHE A 45 9.92 1.60 4.92
CA PHE A 45 9.65 2.98 4.53
C PHE A 45 10.52 3.94 5.34
N ASP A 46 11.28 4.78 4.64
CA ASP A 46 12.06 5.86 5.25
C ASP A 46 11.51 7.23 4.83
N PRO A 47 10.65 7.87 5.64
CA PRO A 47 10.16 9.21 5.37
C PRO A 47 11.32 10.23 5.31
N LEU A 48 11.48 10.91 4.17
CA LEU A 48 12.53 11.92 4.01
C LEU A 48 12.29 13.15 4.90
N ILE A 49 11.03 13.40 5.27
CA ILE A 49 10.62 14.45 6.20
C ILE A 49 9.41 14.01 7.04
N GLY A 50 9.38 14.45 8.30
CA GLY A 50 8.21 14.28 9.17
C GLY A 50 8.02 12.84 9.64
N VAL A 51 6.77 12.50 9.96
CA VAL A 51 6.37 11.16 10.40
C VAL A 51 5.10 10.77 9.65
N ALA A 52 5.06 9.52 9.19
CA ALA A 52 3.91 8.94 8.50
C ALA A 52 3.57 7.59 9.11
N ARG A 53 2.33 7.13 8.89
CA ARG A 53 1.95 5.75 9.15
C ARG A 53 1.86 4.99 7.83
N VAL A 54 2.37 3.77 7.82
CA VAL A 54 2.17 2.87 6.68
C VAL A 54 0.75 2.32 6.74
N GLY A 55 0.03 2.43 5.63
CA GLY A 55 -1.25 1.78 5.42
C GLY A 55 -1.08 0.55 4.53
N PHE A 56 -1.98 -0.42 4.67
CA PHE A 56 -1.98 -1.59 3.82
C PHE A 56 -3.40 -2.11 3.57
N ASP A 57 -3.57 -2.77 2.43
CA ASP A 57 -4.73 -3.59 2.08
C ASP A 57 -4.26 -5.01 1.79
N CYS A 58 -5.03 -6.03 2.19
CA CYS A 58 -4.60 -7.43 2.08
C CYS A 58 -5.78 -8.36 1.84
N ASN A 59 -5.70 -9.20 0.80
CA ASN A 59 -6.74 -10.16 0.44
C ASN A 59 -6.12 -11.48 -0.04
N PHE A 60 -6.87 -12.57 0.07
CA PHE A 60 -6.46 -13.88 -0.47
C PHE A 60 -7.23 -14.18 -1.75
N VAL A 61 -6.53 -14.20 -2.89
CA VAL A 61 -7.14 -14.31 -4.23
C VAL A 61 -6.44 -15.41 -5.02
N GLU A 62 -7.21 -16.34 -5.59
CA GLU A 62 -6.71 -17.39 -6.48
C GLU A 62 -5.51 -18.20 -5.91
N GLY A 63 -5.49 -18.42 -4.59
CA GLY A 63 -4.44 -19.19 -3.93
C GLY A 63 -3.17 -18.38 -3.59
N SER A 64 -3.21 -17.05 -3.75
CA SER A 64 -2.12 -16.14 -3.38
C SER A 64 -2.63 -15.04 -2.46
N TRP A 65 -1.79 -14.63 -1.50
CA TRP A 65 -1.99 -13.37 -0.81
C TRP A 65 -1.63 -12.22 -1.74
N VAL A 66 -2.46 -11.19 -1.71
CA VAL A 66 -2.32 -9.97 -2.50
C VAL A 66 -2.32 -8.82 -1.53
N VAL A 67 -1.20 -8.11 -1.45
CA VAL A 67 -0.95 -7.05 -0.46
C VAL A 67 -0.61 -5.75 -1.17
N GLY A 68 -1.26 -4.66 -0.78
CA GLY A 68 -0.88 -3.30 -1.16
C GLY A 68 -0.36 -2.55 0.05
N LEU A 69 0.81 -1.90 -0.05
CA LEU A 69 1.39 -1.04 0.97
C LEU A 69 1.60 0.37 0.44
N TYR A 70 1.40 1.37 1.31
CA TYR A 70 1.59 2.76 0.98
C TYR A 70 1.94 3.59 2.22
N LEU A 71 2.66 4.69 2.03
CA LEU A 71 2.93 5.64 3.10
C LEU A 71 1.80 6.67 3.21
N GLY A 72 1.11 6.69 4.35
CA GLY A 72 -0.08 7.51 4.58
C GLY A 72 0.16 9.02 4.46
N SER A 73 -0.88 9.74 4.08
CA SER A 73 -0.89 11.20 4.01
C SER A 73 -1.05 11.83 5.39
N TYR A 74 -0.69 13.11 5.50
CA TYR A 74 -1.01 13.95 6.66
C TYR A 74 -1.92 15.11 6.28
N GLU A 75 -2.75 15.55 7.22
CA GLU A 75 -3.58 16.76 7.11
C GLU A 75 -2.87 17.94 7.80
N ILE A 76 -2.92 19.11 7.19
CA ILE A 76 -2.47 20.35 7.82
C ILE A 76 -3.58 20.88 8.72
N VAL A 77 -3.25 21.16 9.97
CA VAL A 77 -4.18 21.76 10.94
C VAL A 77 -3.78 23.21 11.23
N GLY A 78 -4.71 24.12 10.99
CA GLY A 78 -4.58 25.56 11.21
C GLY A 78 -3.82 26.32 10.11
N GLY A 79 -4.02 27.64 10.12
CA GLY A 79 -3.40 28.54 9.14
C GLY A 79 -4.08 28.51 7.77
N ARG A 80 -3.35 28.93 6.72
CA ARG A 80 -3.90 29.11 5.37
C ARG A 80 -4.26 27.81 4.65
N HIS A 81 -3.62 26.70 5.05
CA HIS A 81 -3.72 25.39 4.39
C HIS A 81 -4.49 24.38 5.23
N ASP A 82 -5.29 24.84 6.20
CA ASP A 82 -6.07 23.99 7.10
C ASP A 82 -6.99 23.04 6.31
N GLY A 83 -6.98 21.76 6.67
CA GLY A 83 -7.73 20.69 6.01
C GLY A 83 -7.08 20.12 4.75
N GLU A 84 -5.93 20.65 4.30
CA GLU A 84 -5.23 20.14 3.12
C GLU A 84 -4.48 18.83 3.45
N ALA A 85 -4.78 17.75 2.72
CA ALA A 85 -4.04 16.50 2.79
C ALA A 85 -2.78 16.56 1.90
N ARG A 86 -1.64 16.12 2.44
CA ARG A 86 -0.36 16.07 1.73
C ARG A 86 0.31 14.72 1.87
N HIS A 87 1.00 14.32 0.80
CA HIS A 87 1.84 13.13 0.79
C HIS A 87 3.22 13.42 1.40
N ILE A 88 3.84 12.39 1.94
CA ILE A 88 5.19 12.44 2.49
C ILE A 88 6.13 11.82 1.45
N ASN A 89 7.25 12.51 1.18
CA ASN A 89 8.31 11.94 0.34
C ASN A 89 9.04 10.87 1.16
N PHE A 90 9.38 9.74 0.54
CA PHE A 90 10.04 8.64 1.22
C PHE A 90 10.99 7.89 0.30
N GLU A 91 11.92 7.17 0.91
CA GLU A 91 12.68 6.10 0.30
C GLU A 91 12.14 4.74 0.76
N PHE A 92 12.37 3.71 -0.04
CA PHE A 92 11.93 2.35 0.29
C PHE A 92 13.02 1.35 -0.12
N ASP A 93 13.50 0.55 0.84
CA ASP A 93 14.61 -0.37 0.61
C ASP A 93 14.15 -1.65 -0.10
N LEU A 94 14.32 -1.66 -1.43
CA LEU A 94 13.99 -2.83 -2.25
C LEU A 94 14.92 -4.02 -2.02
N GLN A 95 16.16 -3.80 -1.60
CA GLN A 95 17.11 -4.87 -1.34
C GLN A 95 16.71 -5.62 -0.07
N GLN A 96 16.38 -4.90 1.01
CA GLN A 96 15.85 -5.51 2.22
C GLN A 96 14.49 -6.16 1.97
N LEU A 97 13.61 -5.53 1.19
CA LEU A 97 12.33 -6.15 0.81
C LEU A 97 12.52 -7.54 0.18
N MET A 98 13.46 -7.68 -0.76
CA MET A 98 13.74 -8.97 -1.40
C MET A 98 14.20 -10.04 -0.40
N ALA A 99 14.88 -9.66 0.68
CA ALA A 99 15.37 -10.59 1.70
C ALA A 99 14.24 -11.22 2.54
N HIS A 100 13.03 -10.63 2.54
CA HIS A 100 11.87 -11.21 3.23
C HIS A 100 11.19 -12.34 2.44
N PHE A 101 11.55 -12.55 1.18
CA PHE A 101 11.02 -13.64 0.34
C PHE A 101 12.00 -14.81 0.31
N SER A 102 11.51 -16.04 0.54
CA SER A 102 12.33 -17.24 0.36
C SER A 102 12.66 -17.49 -1.11
N LYS A 103 11.79 -17.03 -2.01
CA LYS A 103 11.99 -17.04 -3.45
C LYS A 103 11.25 -15.87 -4.08
N VAL A 104 11.94 -15.07 -4.89
CA VAL A 104 11.34 -14.02 -5.72
C VAL A 104 11.13 -14.55 -7.14
N SER A 105 9.93 -14.38 -7.67
CA SER A 105 9.56 -14.75 -9.05
C SER A 105 9.27 -13.53 -9.94
N GLU A 106 8.95 -12.38 -9.36
CA GLU A 106 8.67 -11.14 -10.07
C GLU A 106 9.21 -9.96 -9.25
N LEU A 107 9.89 -9.01 -9.89
CA LEU A 107 10.19 -7.69 -9.35
C LEU A 107 10.10 -6.68 -10.49
N VAL A 108 9.08 -5.82 -10.45
CA VAL A 108 8.75 -4.90 -11.54
C VAL A 108 8.43 -3.53 -10.99
N TRP A 109 9.06 -2.49 -11.53
CA TRP A 109 8.63 -1.12 -11.33
C TRP A 109 7.69 -0.70 -12.45
N SER A 110 6.53 -0.15 -12.09
CA SER A 110 5.55 0.41 -13.03
C SER A 110 5.40 1.90 -12.76
N ALA A 111 5.61 2.72 -13.79
CA ALA A 111 5.49 4.16 -13.73
C ALA A 111 4.42 4.64 -14.71
N PHE A 112 3.65 5.64 -14.30
CA PHE A 112 2.53 6.17 -15.08
C PHE A 112 2.69 7.68 -15.29
N PRO A 113 3.57 8.08 -16.23
CA PRO A 113 3.88 9.49 -16.47
C PRO A 113 2.71 10.27 -17.10
N SER A 114 1.73 9.58 -17.68
CA SER A 114 0.54 10.17 -18.31
C SER A 114 -0.69 9.90 -17.44
N PRO A 115 -1.30 10.93 -16.81
CA PRO A 115 -2.51 10.78 -16.02
C PRO A 115 -3.73 10.29 -16.82
N ARG A 116 -3.65 10.34 -18.16
CA ARG A 116 -4.73 9.97 -19.08
C ARG A 116 -4.74 8.48 -19.43
N ASP A 117 -3.61 7.80 -19.29
CA ASP A 117 -3.45 6.40 -19.70
C ASP A 117 -3.64 5.42 -18.52
N THR A 118 -3.88 5.95 -17.32
CA THR A 118 -4.11 5.17 -16.12
C THR A 118 -5.60 4.97 -15.89
N ARG A 119 -6.03 3.72 -15.77
CA ARG A 119 -7.35 3.39 -15.18
C ARG A 119 -7.42 3.67 -13.68
N SER A 120 -6.28 3.90 -13.03
CA SER A 120 -6.14 4.36 -11.64
C SER A 120 -5.58 5.78 -11.63
N SER A 121 -6.39 6.76 -11.25
CA SER A 121 -6.05 8.19 -11.33
C SER A 121 -5.00 8.67 -10.31
N TRP A 122 -4.47 7.78 -9.47
CA TRP A 122 -3.73 8.17 -8.28
C TRP A 122 -2.32 7.58 -8.20
N ALA A 123 -2.08 6.31 -8.56
CA ALA A 123 -0.74 5.73 -8.48
C ALA A 123 0.21 6.29 -9.56
N ARG A 124 1.04 7.28 -9.21
CA ARG A 124 2.09 7.83 -10.10
C ARG A 124 3.13 6.77 -10.49
N SER A 125 3.41 5.86 -9.57
CA SER A 125 4.20 4.65 -9.77
C SER A 125 3.99 3.64 -8.64
N TYR A 126 4.34 2.39 -8.86
CA TYR A 126 4.42 1.37 -7.82
C TYR A 126 5.46 0.30 -8.17
N VAL A 127 5.94 -0.40 -7.14
CA VAL A 127 6.77 -1.60 -7.30
C VAL A 127 5.90 -2.82 -7.02
N THR A 128 5.93 -3.80 -7.92
CA THR A 128 5.34 -5.13 -7.71
C THR A 128 6.46 -6.12 -7.41
N ILE A 129 6.33 -6.87 -6.33
CA ILE A 129 7.16 -8.06 -6.07
C ILE A 129 6.23 -9.26 -5.87
N ALA A 130 6.56 -10.39 -6.47
CA ALA A 130 5.85 -11.64 -6.23
C ALA A 130 6.83 -12.75 -5.89
N GLY A 131 6.44 -13.63 -4.98
CA GLY A 131 7.30 -14.70 -4.51
C GLY A 131 6.66 -15.55 -3.44
N VAL A 132 7.50 -16.24 -2.68
CA VAL A 132 7.09 -17.14 -1.59
C VAL A 132 7.50 -16.55 -0.25
N VAL A 133 6.55 -16.53 0.70
CA VAL A 133 6.75 -16.19 2.12
C VAL A 133 6.05 -17.27 2.94
N ALA A 134 6.75 -17.87 3.91
CA ALA A 134 6.22 -18.95 4.75
C ALA A 134 5.51 -20.07 3.94
N GLU A 135 6.15 -20.52 2.84
CA GLU A 135 5.63 -21.54 1.90
C GLU A 135 4.35 -21.16 1.13
N GLN A 136 3.90 -19.90 1.20
CA GLN A 136 2.73 -19.40 0.46
C GLN A 136 3.11 -18.34 -0.57
N SER A 137 2.35 -18.31 -1.67
CA SER A 137 2.48 -17.28 -2.71
C SER A 137 1.98 -15.93 -2.19
N VAL A 138 2.81 -14.91 -2.36
CA VAL A 138 2.50 -13.51 -2.02
C VAL A 138 2.83 -12.63 -3.23
N ARG A 139 1.89 -11.76 -3.59
CA ARG A 139 2.10 -10.64 -4.50
C ARG A 139 1.90 -9.34 -3.74
N LEU A 140 2.96 -8.56 -3.62
CA LEU A 140 2.99 -7.29 -2.94
C LEU A 140 3.10 -6.14 -3.96
N GLN A 141 2.35 -5.08 -3.74
CA GLN A 141 2.57 -3.78 -4.39
C GLN A 141 2.89 -2.70 -3.37
N VAL A 142 3.94 -1.94 -3.64
CA VAL A 142 4.33 -0.76 -2.85
C VAL A 142 4.00 0.48 -3.68
N PHE A 143 3.02 1.27 -3.25
CA PHE A 143 2.53 2.44 -3.96
C PHE A 143 3.30 3.70 -3.59
N SER A 144 3.60 4.53 -4.59
CA SER A 144 4.23 5.85 -4.37
C SER A 144 3.31 6.89 -3.75
N VAL A 145 2.00 6.66 -3.77
CA VAL A 145 1.01 7.48 -3.07
C VAL A 145 -0.10 6.59 -2.50
N PRO A 146 -0.78 7.02 -1.42
CA PRO A 146 -1.93 6.32 -0.89
C PRO A 146 -3.07 6.17 -1.90
N PRO A 147 -3.87 5.10 -1.77
CA PRO A 147 -5.17 5.00 -2.41
C PRO A 147 -6.11 6.15 -2.09
N VAL A 148 -7.03 6.44 -3.01
CA VAL A 148 -8.04 7.50 -2.84
C VAL A 148 -8.98 7.22 -1.66
N HIS A 149 -9.21 5.94 -1.34
CA HIS A 149 -10.00 5.53 -0.18
C HIS A 149 -9.22 5.52 1.13
N ALA A 150 -7.91 5.79 1.11
CA ALA A 150 -7.11 5.82 2.32
C ALA A 150 -7.32 7.15 3.07
N ASP A 151 -7.70 7.05 4.32
CA ASP A 151 -7.83 8.20 5.20
C ASP A 151 -6.47 8.80 5.56
N VAL A 152 -6.50 10.03 6.06
CA VAL A 152 -5.32 10.71 6.60
C VAL A 152 -4.82 9.94 7.83
N GLY A 153 -3.52 9.63 7.86
CA GLY A 153 -2.91 8.89 8.98
C GLY A 153 -2.40 9.79 10.11
N MET A 154 -2.10 11.05 9.81
CA MET A 154 -1.45 12.00 10.73
C MET A 154 -1.98 13.44 10.55
N ARG A 155 -1.94 14.25 11.60
CA ARG A 155 -2.18 15.70 11.58
C ARG A 155 -0.87 16.43 11.85
N ARG A 156 -0.60 17.49 11.08
CA ARG A 156 0.55 18.38 11.25
C ARG A 156 0.08 19.76 11.71
N TYR A 157 0.60 20.20 12.85
CA TYR A 157 0.28 21.49 13.45
C TYR A 157 1.28 22.58 13.04
N PRO A 158 0.95 23.88 13.23
CA PRO A 158 1.80 25.00 12.80
C PRO A 158 3.14 25.06 13.55
N ASP A 159 3.22 24.47 14.73
CA ASP A 159 4.44 24.32 15.54
C ASP A 159 5.38 23.20 15.04
N GLY A 160 4.98 22.48 13.99
CA GLY A 160 5.74 21.37 13.41
C GLY A 160 5.46 20.01 14.04
N ARG A 161 4.59 19.92 15.04
CA ARG A 161 4.21 18.67 15.69
C ARG A 161 3.36 17.79 14.75
N PHE A 162 3.59 16.49 14.81
CA PHE A 162 2.78 15.47 14.15
C PHE A 162 2.04 14.63 15.20
N GLU A 163 0.74 14.45 15.02
CA GLU A 163 -0.09 13.59 15.88
C GLU A 163 -0.89 12.62 15.01
N PRO A 164 -1.22 11.41 15.48
CA PRO A 164 -2.15 10.53 14.79
C PRO A 164 -3.51 11.22 14.56
N ALA A 165 -4.10 11.00 13.38
CA ALA A 165 -5.43 11.49 13.04
C ALA A 165 -6.54 10.75 13.82
#